data_AF-A0A814QH18-F1
#
_entry.id   AF-A0A814QH18-F1
#
_cell.length_a   1.000
_cell.length_b   1.000
_cell.length_c   1.000
_cell.angle_alpha   90.00
_cell.angle_beta   90.00
_cell.angle_gamma   90.00
#
_symmetry.space_group_name_H-M   'P 1'
#
loop_
_entity.id
_entity.type
_entity.pdbx_description
1 polymer ?
#
loop_
_entity_poly.entity_id
_entity_poly.type
_entity_poly.pdbx_seq_one_letter_code
_entity_poly.pdbx_strand_id
1 'polypeptide(L)'
;MFHLEHIVKTYNSKFDHALVMSDLNPSDRQNYRSCEKISRDEILAILESDDDTYATFLYIKLLRYIIDAFINKATSIQDRLYFAWTIVVVCRLWRTWLNLEFKSSTQKIHEGSLPSESLQIPLFSNQSCESIFRSSRSLTGTQSTMVNFTVKGKFSKKIPSIR
;
A
#
# COMPACT_ATOMS: atom_id res chain seq x y z
N MET A 1 -1.94 -1.62 16.48
CA MET A 1 -2.62 -2.93 16.31
C MET A 1 -3.60 -3.19 17.45
N PHE A 2 -3.25 -2.88 18.70
CA PHE A 2 -4.14 -2.95 19.87
C PHE A 2 -5.47 -2.19 19.72
N HIS A 3 -5.48 -0.99 19.10
CA HIS A 3 -6.73 -0.23 18.91
C HIS A 3 -7.74 -0.94 17.99
N LEU A 4 -7.27 -1.57 16.91
CA LEU A 4 -8.13 -2.34 16.01
C LEU A 4 -8.63 -3.63 16.67
N GLU A 5 -7.78 -4.30 17.45
CA GLU A 5 -8.21 -5.47 18.22
C GLU A 5 -9.25 -5.09 19.28
N HIS A 6 -9.10 -3.93 19.91
CA HIS A 6 -10.09 -3.38 20.84
C HIS A 6 -11.41 -3.14 20.12
N ILE A 7 -11.41 -2.53 18.93
CA ILE A 7 -12.63 -2.34 18.13
C ILE A 7 -13.33 -3.67 17.87
N VAL A 8 -12.61 -4.70 17.41
CA VAL A 8 -13.18 -6.02 17.12
C VAL A 8 -13.75 -6.72 18.37
N LYS A 9 -13.19 -6.46 19.55
CA LYS A 9 -13.66 -7.07 20.81
C LYS A 9 -14.83 -6.30 21.43
N THR A 10 -14.83 -4.97 21.31
CA THR A 10 -15.77 -4.09 22.00
C THR A 10 -17.04 -3.87 21.19
N TYR A 11 -16.92 -3.72 19.86
CA TYR A 11 -18.05 -3.58 18.95
C TYR A 11 -18.42 -4.97 18.44
N ASN A 12 -19.52 -5.52 18.95
CA ASN A 12 -19.84 -6.94 18.80
C ASN A 12 -20.64 -7.28 17.53
N SER A 13 -20.51 -6.48 16.48
CA SER A 13 -21.33 -6.60 15.28
C SER A 13 -20.45 -6.73 14.04
N LYS A 14 -20.30 -7.98 13.61
CA LYS A 14 -19.97 -8.34 12.22
C LYS A 14 -20.86 -7.62 11.20
N PHE A 15 -21.99 -7.06 11.64
CA PHE A 15 -22.94 -6.27 10.87
C PHE A 15 -22.61 -4.77 10.78
N ASP A 16 -21.93 -4.17 11.76
CA ASP A 16 -21.71 -2.70 11.74
C ASP A 16 -20.39 -2.32 11.09
N HIS A 17 -19.36 -3.15 11.23
CA HIS A 17 -18.03 -2.86 10.67
C HIS A 17 -17.36 -4.04 9.95
N ALA A 18 -17.96 -5.24 10.02
CA ALA A 18 -17.55 -6.48 9.33
C ALA A 18 -16.09 -6.97 9.55
N LEU A 19 -15.36 -6.35 10.46
CA LEU A 19 -13.97 -6.68 10.80
C LEU A 19 -13.94 -7.87 11.77
N VAL A 20 -13.10 -8.86 11.47
CA VAL A 20 -12.89 -10.03 12.34
C VAL A 20 -11.43 -10.18 12.72
N MET A 21 -11.14 -10.93 13.80
CA MET A 21 -9.77 -11.13 14.29
C MET A 21 -8.80 -11.69 13.24
N SER A 22 -9.28 -12.55 12.34
CA SER A 22 -8.46 -13.07 11.24
C SER A 22 -8.01 -11.98 10.26
N ASP A 23 -8.79 -10.90 10.12
CA ASP A 23 -8.40 -9.77 9.26
C ASP A 23 -7.20 -9.01 9.87
N LEU A 24 -6.99 -9.11 11.18
CA LEU A 24 -5.84 -8.53 11.89
C LEU A 24 -4.67 -9.51 12.02
N ASN A 25 -4.63 -10.61 11.26
CA ASN A 25 -3.53 -11.57 11.38
C ASN A 25 -2.22 -11.04 10.74
N PRO A 26 -1.15 -10.76 11.50
CA PRO A 26 0.11 -10.23 10.96
C PRO A 26 0.91 -11.25 10.13
N SER A 27 0.57 -12.54 10.20
CA SER A 27 1.22 -13.59 9.41
C SER A 27 0.84 -13.51 7.94
N ASP A 28 -0.37 -13.04 7.61
CA ASP A 28 -0.87 -12.94 6.24
C ASP A 28 -0.72 -11.51 5.70
N ARG A 29 0.51 -11.16 5.31
CA ARG A 29 0.87 -9.80 4.84
C ARG A 29 0.38 -9.46 3.43
N GLN A 30 -0.17 -10.44 2.71
CA GLN A 30 -0.63 -10.27 1.33
C GLN A 30 -2.16 -10.16 1.22
N ASN A 31 -2.87 -10.19 2.35
CA ASN A 31 -4.32 -10.13 2.37
C ASN A 31 -4.84 -8.71 2.13
N TYR A 32 -4.97 -8.35 0.85
CA TYR A 32 -5.54 -7.07 0.44
C TYR A 32 -6.98 -6.88 0.94
N ARG A 33 -7.77 -7.96 1.03
CA ARG A 33 -9.16 -7.88 1.50
C ARG A 33 -9.24 -7.43 2.96
N SER A 34 -8.33 -7.90 3.80
CA SER A 34 -8.21 -7.43 5.18
C SER A 34 -7.85 -5.94 5.23
N CYS A 35 -6.89 -5.52 4.39
CA CYS A 35 -6.49 -4.12 4.26
C CYS A 35 -7.67 -3.20 3.86
N GLU A 36 -8.44 -3.61 2.87
CA GLU A 36 -9.64 -2.89 2.41
C GLU A 36 -10.71 -2.79 3.53
N LYS A 37 -10.92 -3.86 4.30
CA LYS A 37 -11.86 -3.84 5.44
C LYS A 37 -11.41 -2.92 6.56
N ILE A 38 -10.14 -2.97 6.93
CA ILE A 38 -9.57 -2.15 8.02
C ILE A 38 -9.68 -0.66 7.68
N SER A 39 -9.56 -0.32 6.40
CA SER A 39 -9.63 1.06 5.91
C SER A 39 -11.04 1.57 5.61
N ARG A 40 -12.09 0.84 6.01
CA ARG A 40 -13.49 1.26 5.80
C ARG A 40 -13.84 2.51 6.59
N ASP A 41 -14.79 3.26 6.04
CA ASP A 41 -15.23 4.54 6.59
C ASP A 41 -15.89 4.35 7.97
N GLU A 42 -16.57 3.22 8.19
CA GLU A 42 -17.12 2.80 9.49
C GLU A 42 -16.02 2.69 10.56
N ILE A 43 -14.89 2.06 10.23
CA ILE A 43 -13.76 1.91 11.15
C ILE A 43 -13.09 3.26 11.41
N LEU A 44 -12.95 4.08 10.37
CA LEU A 44 -12.40 5.42 10.48
C LEU A 44 -13.26 6.31 11.38
N ALA A 45 -14.59 6.25 11.26
CA ALA A 45 -15.50 7.01 12.12
C ALA A 45 -15.39 6.59 13.60
N ILE A 46 -15.23 5.29 13.88
CA ILE A 46 -14.99 4.81 15.24
C ILE A 46 -13.65 5.35 15.79
N LEU A 47 -12.58 5.30 14.99
CA LEU A 47 -11.26 5.81 15.40
C LEU A 47 -11.21 7.34 15.49
N GLU A 48 -12.05 8.07 14.76
CA GLU A 48 -12.13 9.52 14.85
C GLU A 48 -12.83 9.97 16.14
N SER A 49 -13.67 9.12 16.73
CA SER A 49 -14.42 9.44 17.94
C SER A 49 -13.60 9.40 19.24
N ASP A 50 -12.39 8.81 19.21
CA ASP A 50 -11.53 8.61 20.37
C ASP A 50 -10.15 9.27 20.14
N ASP A 51 -9.84 10.28 20.97
CA ASP A 51 -8.61 11.07 20.92
C ASP A 51 -7.34 10.21 21.02
N ASP A 52 -7.37 9.12 21.82
CA ASP A 52 -6.22 8.23 22.00
C ASP A 52 -5.89 7.42 20.73
N THR A 53 -6.86 7.33 19.81
CA THR A 53 -6.71 6.56 18.58
C THR A 53 -6.36 7.41 17.35
N TYR A 54 -6.20 8.73 17.52
CA TYR A 54 -5.99 9.69 16.42
C TYR A 54 -4.80 9.35 15.51
N ALA A 55 -3.67 8.91 16.07
CA ALA A 55 -2.51 8.50 15.27
C ALA A 55 -2.81 7.25 14.41
N THR A 56 -3.60 6.33 14.94
CA THR A 56 -4.04 5.12 14.21
C THR A 56 -5.05 5.50 13.12
N PHE A 57 -5.99 6.37 13.44
CA PHE A 57 -6.92 6.97 12.48
C PHE A 57 -6.17 7.58 11.29
N LEU A 58 -5.22 8.48 11.54
CA LEU A 58 -4.44 9.13 10.48
C LEU A 58 -3.70 8.11 9.61
N TYR A 59 -3.07 7.10 10.22
CA TYR A 59 -2.36 6.06 9.49
C TYR A 59 -3.30 5.28 8.56
N ILE A 60 -4.46 4.86 9.05
CA ILE A 60 -5.45 4.10 8.26
C ILE A 60 -6.11 4.99 7.21
N LYS A 61 -6.33 6.27 7.50
CA LYS A 61 -6.86 7.26 6.54
C LYS A 61 -5.91 7.48 5.36
N LEU A 62 -4.59 7.53 5.60
CA LEU A 62 -3.60 7.57 4.53
C LEU A 62 -3.61 6.29 3.70
N LEU A 63 -3.78 5.13 4.34
CA LEU A 63 -3.93 3.85 3.65
C LEU A 63 -5.18 3.84 2.75
N ARG A 64 -6.30 4.39 3.22
CA ARG A 64 -7.52 4.56 2.43
C ARG A 64 -7.26 5.45 1.21
N TYR A 65 -6.58 6.59 1.38
CA TYR A 65 -6.20 7.45 0.26
C TYR A 65 -5.33 6.71 -0.77
N ILE A 66 -4.46 5.79 -0.36
CA ILE A 66 -3.66 4.98 -1.30
C ILE A 66 -4.60 4.11 -2.14
N ILE A 67 -5.56 3.45 -1.49
CA ILE A 67 -6.55 2.61 -2.17
C ILE A 67 -7.36 3.45 -3.16
N ASP A 68 -7.86 4.62 -2.75
CA ASP A 68 -8.69 5.46 -3.61
C ASP A 68 -7.92 6.10 -4.76
N ALA A 69 -6.67 6.49 -4.53
CA ALA A 69 -5.82 7.06 -5.57
C ALA A 69 -5.43 6.04 -6.64
N PHE A 70 -5.02 4.84 -6.23
CA PHE A 70 -4.31 3.91 -7.13
C PHE A 70 -5.10 2.64 -7.50
N ILE A 71 -6.06 2.21 -6.68
CA ILE A 71 -6.73 0.91 -6.84
C ILE A 71 -8.19 1.08 -7.25
N ASN A 72 -8.93 1.90 -6.51
CA ASN A 72 -10.35 2.13 -6.77
C ASN A 72 -10.51 2.77 -8.14
N LYS A 73 -11.21 2.11 -9.08
CA LYS A 73 -11.38 2.59 -10.47
C LYS A 73 -12.47 3.64 -10.61
N ALA A 74 -13.39 3.74 -9.64
CA ALA A 74 -14.48 4.70 -9.67
C ALA A 74 -14.04 6.12 -9.29
N THR A 75 -12.88 6.28 -8.65
CA THR A 75 -12.35 7.58 -8.25
C THR A 75 -12.08 8.47 -9.45
N SER A 76 -12.57 9.71 -9.39
CA SER A 76 -12.34 10.73 -10.41
C SER A 76 -10.85 11.10 -10.51
N ILE A 77 -10.41 11.63 -11.65
CA ILE A 77 -9.00 12.02 -11.84
C ILE A 77 -8.59 13.12 -10.85
N GLN A 78 -9.49 14.06 -10.56
CA GLN A 78 -9.24 15.16 -9.62
C GLN A 78 -9.04 14.61 -8.21
N ASP A 79 -9.92 13.72 -7.75
CA ASP A 79 -9.82 13.12 -6.41
C ASP A 79 -8.58 12.25 -6.27
N ARG A 80 -8.21 11.49 -7.32
CA ARG A 80 -6.96 10.72 -7.33
C ARG A 80 -5.75 11.61 -7.13
N LEU A 81 -5.70 12.74 -7.82
CA LEU A 81 -4.60 13.69 -7.69
C LEU A 81 -4.55 14.25 -6.27
N TYR A 82 -5.71 14.62 -5.71
CA TYR A 82 -5.81 15.10 -4.34
C TYR A 82 -5.32 14.05 -3.32
N PHE A 83 -5.79 12.81 -3.41
CA PHE A 83 -5.39 11.73 -2.51
C PHE A 83 -3.90 11.40 -2.65
N ALA A 84 -3.41 11.20 -3.88
CA ALA A 84 -2.01 10.91 -4.16
C ALA A 84 -1.09 12.03 -3.64
N TRP A 85 -1.45 13.29 -3.88
CA TRP A 85 -0.67 14.43 -3.43
C TRP A 85 -0.64 14.54 -1.91
N THR A 86 -1.79 14.35 -1.25
CA THR A 86 -1.90 14.34 0.21
C THR A 86 -0.96 13.29 0.82
N ILE A 87 -0.94 12.08 0.28
CA ILE A 87 -0.02 11.01 0.73
C ILE A 87 1.44 11.45 0.56
N VAL A 88 1.81 11.97 -0.61
CA VAL A 88 3.18 12.39 -0.90
C VAL A 88 3.64 13.50 0.05
N VAL A 89 2.79 14.50 0.30
CA VAL A 89 3.08 15.59 1.23
C VAL A 89 3.27 15.04 2.64
N VAL A 90 2.36 14.20 3.13
CA VAL A 90 2.48 13.62 4.48
C VAL A 90 3.73 12.75 4.60
N CYS A 91 4.06 11.93 3.60
CA CYS A 91 5.29 11.14 3.60
C CYS A 91 6.55 12.02 3.58
N ARG A 92 6.53 13.16 2.87
CA ARG A 92 7.65 14.12 2.87
C ARG A 92 7.80 14.82 4.22
N LEU A 93 6.70 15.23 4.84
CA LEU A 93 6.70 15.80 6.18
C LEU A 93 7.22 14.77 7.20
N TRP A 94 6.73 13.54 7.13
CA TRP A 94 7.20 12.44 7.98
C TRP A 94 8.69 12.19 7.79
N ARG A 95 9.17 12.09 6.55
CA ARG A 95 10.59 11.92 6.23
C ARG A 95 11.42 13.10 6.76
N THR A 96 10.90 14.32 6.67
CA THR A 96 11.57 15.52 7.18
C THR A 96 11.65 15.48 8.69
N TRP A 97 10.56 15.13 9.38
CA TRP A 97 10.53 14.95 10.82
C TRP A 97 11.52 13.86 11.28
N LEU A 98 11.50 12.67 10.66
CA LEU A 98 12.49 11.64 10.92
C LEU A 98 13.91 12.18 10.68
N ASN A 99 14.15 12.88 9.57
CA ASN A 99 15.45 13.46 9.31
C ASN A 99 15.84 14.53 10.34
N LEU A 100 14.92 15.24 10.99
CA LEU A 100 15.24 16.21 12.05
C LEU A 100 15.55 15.48 13.36
N GLU A 101 14.71 14.52 13.74
CA GLU A 101 14.92 13.64 14.90
C GLU A 101 16.25 12.88 14.77
N PHE A 102 16.55 12.31 13.59
CA PHE A 102 17.78 11.58 13.33
C PHE A 102 18.98 12.48 12.97
N LYS A 103 18.80 13.70 12.44
CA LYS A 103 19.92 14.68 12.26
C LYS A 103 20.39 15.29 13.57
N SER A 104 19.63 15.18 14.66
CA SER A 104 20.19 15.33 16.01
C SER A 104 21.33 14.33 16.27
N SER A 105 21.40 13.23 15.49
CA SER A 105 22.37 12.15 15.66
C SER A 105 23.31 11.90 14.46
N THR A 106 22.95 12.07 13.18
CA THR A 106 23.91 12.04 12.05
C THR A 106 23.35 12.57 10.71
N GLN A 107 24.24 12.99 9.80
CA GLN A 107 24.06 13.99 8.73
C GLN A 107 23.74 13.43 7.31
N LYS A 108 22.87 14.18 6.57
CA LYS A 108 22.66 14.36 5.09
C LYS A 108 22.29 13.18 4.14
N ILE A 109 21.17 13.34 3.42
CA ILE A 109 20.91 12.74 2.08
C ILE A 109 20.29 13.80 1.14
N HIS A 110 20.76 13.83 -0.11
CA HIS A 110 20.36 14.70 -1.22
C HIS A 110 19.03 14.28 -1.88
N GLU A 111 18.21 15.25 -2.29
CA GLU A 111 16.97 15.03 -3.06
C GLU A 111 17.16 15.34 -4.55
N GLY A 112 16.70 14.43 -5.41
CA GLY A 112 16.63 14.61 -6.87
C GLY A 112 15.18 14.61 -7.35
N SER A 113 14.88 15.42 -8.36
CA SER A 113 13.54 15.66 -8.94
C SER A 113 12.92 14.43 -9.61
N LEU A 114 11.61 14.24 -9.43
CA LEU A 114 10.84 13.12 -10.01
C LEU A 114 10.54 13.32 -11.51
N PRO A 115 10.67 12.26 -12.35
CA PRO A 115 10.41 12.32 -13.78
C PRO A 115 8.91 12.31 -14.13
N SER A 116 8.54 12.87 -15.29
CA SER A 116 7.17 13.14 -15.75
C SER A 116 6.27 11.92 -15.92
N GLU A 117 6.84 10.71 -16.06
CA GLU A 117 6.07 9.47 -16.15
C GLU A 117 5.35 9.11 -14.84
N SER A 118 5.74 9.73 -13.71
CA SER A 118 5.10 9.52 -12.40
C SER A 118 3.66 10.04 -12.29
N LEU A 119 3.17 10.76 -13.30
CA LEU A 119 1.80 11.31 -13.35
C LEU A 119 0.74 10.31 -13.85
N GLN A 120 1.13 9.15 -14.40
CA GLN A 120 0.19 8.12 -14.86
C GLN A 120 -0.19 7.15 -13.73
N ILE A 121 -0.83 7.70 -12.70
CA ILE A 121 -1.25 7.04 -11.44
C ILE A 121 -1.91 5.65 -11.64
N PRO A 122 -2.83 5.41 -12.60
CA PRO A 122 -3.48 4.11 -12.76
C PRO A 122 -2.56 2.97 -13.24
N LEU A 123 -1.48 3.30 -13.95
CA LEU A 123 -0.51 2.34 -14.50
C LEU A 123 0.47 1.81 -13.43
N PHE A 124 0.51 2.42 -12.24
CA PHE A 124 1.35 1.95 -11.12
C PHE A 124 0.69 0.86 -10.29
N SER A 125 -0.59 0.51 -10.54
CA SER A 125 -1.24 -0.58 -9.83
C SER A 125 -0.81 -1.95 -10.41
N ASN A 126 -0.11 -2.75 -9.60
CA ASN A 126 0.31 -4.10 -9.99
C ASN A 126 -0.83 -5.15 -9.96
N GLN A 127 -2.06 -4.73 -9.66
CA GLN A 127 -3.20 -5.65 -9.48
C GLN A 127 -3.49 -6.48 -10.74
N SER A 128 -3.34 -5.88 -11.92
CA SER A 128 -3.49 -6.57 -13.21
C SER A 128 -2.41 -7.63 -13.41
N CYS A 129 -1.15 -7.33 -13.07
CA CYS A 129 -0.04 -8.27 -13.12
C CYS A 129 -0.24 -9.43 -12.14
N GLU A 130 -0.73 -9.16 -10.93
CA GLU A 130 -1.07 -10.18 -9.94
C GLU A 130 -2.21 -11.10 -10.44
N SER A 131 -3.26 -10.53 -11.03
CA SER A 131 -4.38 -11.29 -11.60
C SER A 131 -3.92 -12.24 -12.71
N ILE A 132 -3.06 -11.77 -13.62
CA ILE A 132 -2.46 -12.59 -14.68
C ILE A 132 -1.57 -13.68 -14.08
N PHE A 133 -0.78 -13.36 -13.06
CA PHE A 133 0.07 -14.34 -12.37
C PHE A 133 -0.77 -15.42 -11.68
N ARG A 134 -1.85 -15.05 -10.97
CA ARG A 134 -2.78 -16.00 -10.33
C ARG A 134 -3.46 -16.91 -11.37
N SER A 135 -3.90 -16.32 -12.48
CA SER A 135 -4.48 -17.08 -13.60
C SER A 135 -3.45 -18.05 -14.19
N SER A 136 -2.22 -17.61 -14.42
CA SER A 136 -1.13 -18.45 -14.93
C SER A 136 -0.83 -19.62 -13.99
N ARG A 137 -0.82 -19.40 -12.66
CA ARG A 137 -0.65 -20.46 -11.66
C ARG A 137 -1.83 -21.44 -11.63
N SER A 138 -3.05 -20.97 -11.88
CA SER A 138 -4.23 -21.84 -11.95
C SER A 138 -4.23 -22.76 -13.17
N LEU A 139 -3.48 -22.41 -14.22
CA LEU A 139 -3.31 -23.22 -15.43
C LEU A 139 -2.20 -24.29 -15.30
N THR A 140 -1.42 -24.27 -14.22
CA THR A 140 -0.38 -25.27 -13.94
C THR A 140 -0.85 -26.27 -12.88
N GLY A 141 -0.56 -27.56 -13.06
CA GLY A 141 -0.93 -28.61 -12.11
C GLY A 141 -0.29 -28.45 -10.72
N THR A 142 -0.85 -29.13 -9.72
CA THR A 142 -0.54 -29.04 -8.27
C THR A 142 0.93 -29.23 -7.87
N GLN A 143 1.81 -29.60 -8.79
CA GLN A 143 3.23 -29.85 -8.56
C GLN A 143 4.20 -28.82 -9.19
N SER A 144 3.70 -27.78 -9.88
CA SER A 144 4.57 -26.74 -10.45
C SER A 144 4.27 -25.38 -9.82
N THR A 145 5.13 -24.94 -8.90
CA THR A 145 5.02 -23.64 -8.19
C THR A 145 5.82 -22.51 -8.85
N MET A 146 6.49 -22.78 -9.97
CA MET A 146 7.38 -21.86 -10.66
C MET A 146 6.73 -21.32 -11.93
N VAL A 147 6.12 -20.13 -11.86
CA VAL A 147 5.91 -19.31 -13.06
C VAL A 147 7.17 -18.48 -13.27
N ASN A 148 8.16 -19.06 -13.94
CA ASN A 148 9.46 -18.46 -14.11
C ASN A 148 9.41 -17.42 -15.24
N PHE A 149 9.04 -16.17 -14.92
CA PHE A 149 9.16 -15.04 -15.85
C PHE A 149 10.55 -14.40 -15.84
N THR A 150 11.58 -15.07 -15.31
CA THR A 150 12.95 -14.61 -15.50
C THR A 150 13.22 -14.62 -17.01
N VAL A 151 13.24 -13.45 -17.65
CA VAL A 151 13.73 -13.29 -19.02
C VAL A 151 15.21 -13.60 -19.00
N LYS A 152 15.54 -14.89 -19.05
CA LYS A 152 16.90 -15.38 -19.16
C LYS A 152 17.29 -15.21 -20.63
N GLY A 153 17.80 -14.03 -20.96
CA GLY A 153 18.68 -13.87 -22.14
C GLY A 153 18.30 -12.86 -23.21
N LYS A 154 18.13 -11.57 -22.89
CA LYS A 154 18.20 -10.49 -23.92
C LYS A 154 18.89 -9.18 -23.50
N PHE A 155 19.77 -9.18 -22.50
CA PHE A 155 20.67 -8.05 -22.23
C PHE A 155 22.16 -8.44 -22.11
N SER A 156 22.61 -9.40 -22.92
CA SER A 156 24.05 -9.51 -23.23
C SER A 156 24.29 -8.95 -24.62
N LYS A 157 24.44 -7.63 -24.72
CA LYS A 157 25.19 -7.06 -25.83
C LYS A 157 26.63 -7.47 -25.61
N LYS A 158 27.12 -8.41 -26.43
CA LYS A 158 28.56 -8.69 -26.55
C LYS A 158 29.28 -7.37 -26.76
N ILE A 159 30.13 -6.98 -25.82
CA ILE A 159 31.17 -5.99 -26.06
C ILE A 159 32.18 -6.70 -26.98
N PRO A 160 32.40 -6.24 -28.23
CA PRO A 160 33.45 -6.82 -29.06
C PRO A 160 34.80 -6.51 -28.43
N SER A 161 35.59 -7.55 -28.16
CA SER A 161 36.99 -7.41 -27.76
C SER A 161 37.74 -6.73 -28.90
N ILE A 162 38.26 -5.53 -28.62
CA ILE A 162 39.26 -4.89 -29.47
C ILE A 162 40.55 -5.71 -29.33
N ARG A 163 41.15 -6.04 -30.47
CA ARG A 163 42.44 -6.73 -30.61
C ARG A 163 43.55 -6.01 -29.85
#